data_AF-A0A8J5W6E2-F1
#
_entry.id   AF-A0A8J5W6E2-F1
#
_cell.length_a   1.000
_cell.length_b   1.000
_cell.length_c   1.000
_cell.angle_alpha   90.00
_cell.angle_beta   90.00
_cell.angle_gamma   90.00
#
_symmetry.space_group_name_H-M   'P 1'
#
loop_
_entity.id
_entity.type
_entity.pdbx_description
1 polymer ?
#
loop_
_entity_poly.entity_id
_entity_poly.type
_entity_poly.pdbx_seq_one_letter_code
_entity_poly.pdbx_strand_id
1 'polypeptide(L)'
;MAATSRALLARRLSLLRSKVLPFGPFSCSSTSNYGLLPRPSVCPPAPGGEWRRAFHDGRPRGPLWRSKKLIGKEALFAIQGLKRFKRDEEMLGGFVKRHVARLLKADKLAVLGELERQEEIDLAVKVFRIIQKEDWYKPDVYMYKDLIVALAKCKKMDEAMVIWGNMRDENLFPDSQTYAEVIRGFLRYGSPSDAMNIYEEMKNSPDPPEELPFRVLLKGLLPHPLLRNRVKQDFEELFPERHIYDPPEEIFGMR
;
A
#
# COMPACT_ATOMS: atom_id res chain seq x y z
N MET A 1 53.89 -14.05 -22.89
CA MET A 1 53.15 -14.75 -23.97
C MET A 1 51.69 -14.90 -23.56
N ALA A 2 50.90 -13.84 -23.72
CA ALA A 2 49.50 -13.78 -23.31
C ALA A 2 48.66 -13.37 -24.53
N ALA A 3 48.27 -14.33 -25.37
CA ALA A 3 47.49 -14.04 -26.58
C ALA A 3 46.56 -15.18 -27.04
N THR A 4 46.20 -16.15 -26.19
CA THR A 4 45.39 -17.30 -26.63
C THR A 4 44.15 -17.61 -25.77
N SER A 5 43.83 -16.82 -24.75
CA SER A 5 42.66 -17.08 -23.88
C SER A 5 41.41 -16.23 -24.18
N ARG A 6 41.46 -15.30 -25.16
CA ARG A 6 40.31 -14.46 -25.54
C ARG A 6 39.48 -15.01 -26.72
N ALA A 7 40.00 -15.95 -27.50
CA ALA A 7 39.32 -16.46 -28.69
C ALA A 7 38.35 -17.63 -28.42
N LEU A 8 38.47 -18.32 -27.28
CA LEU A 8 37.60 -19.46 -26.94
C LEU A 8 36.30 -19.08 -26.22
N LEU A 9 36.20 -17.87 -25.66
CA LEU A 9 34.98 -17.37 -25.00
C LEU A 9 34.00 -16.70 -25.97
N ALA A 10 34.48 -16.17 -27.10
CA ALA A 10 33.63 -15.52 -28.11
C ALA A 10 32.82 -16.53 -28.96
N ARG A 11 33.22 -17.81 -29.00
CA ARG A 11 32.57 -18.85 -29.82
C ARG A 11 31.46 -19.62 -29.11
N ARG A 12 31.29 -19.41 -27.79
CA ARG A 12 30.21 -20.02 -26.98
C ARG A 12 28.99 -19.13 -26.80
N LEU A 13 29.10 -17.83 -27.13
CA LEU A 13 28.01 -16.85 -27.03
C LEU A 13 27.19 -16.68 -28.31
N SER A 14 27.60 -17.28 -29.44
CA SER A 14 26.85 -17.20 -30.71
C SER A 14 25.78 -18.28 -30.89
N LEU A 15 25.66 -19.26 -29.97
CA LEU A 15 24.71 -20.38 -30.08
C LEU A 15 23.48 -20.27 -29.17
N LEU A 16 23.29 -19.17 -28.44
CA LEU A 16 22.12 -18.96 -27.57
C LEU A 16 21.16 -17.85 -28.06
N ARG A 17 21.34 -17.33 -29.28
CA ARG A 17 20.53 -16.21 -29.81
C ARG A 17 19.50 -16.60 -30.88
N SER A 18 19.20 -17.88 -31.05
CA SER A 18 18.20 -18.36 -32.04
C SER A 18 17.10 -19.20 -31.37
N LYS A 19 16.16 -18.53 -30.71
CA LYS A 19 14.78 -19.00 -30.44
C LYS A 19 13.97 -17.84 -29.82
N VAL A 20 13.71 -16.82 -30.63
CA VAL A 20 12.64 -15.85 -30.37
C VAL A 20 11.75 -15.90 -31.62
N LEU A 21 10.51 -16.35 -31.44
CA LEU A 21 9.49 -16.37 -32.48
C LEU A 21 9.06 -14.93 -32.80
N PRO A 22 8.77 -14.59 -34.06
CA PRO A 22 8.37 -13.24 -34.43
C PRO A 22 6.92 -12.98 -33.99
N PHE A 23 6.71 -11.98 -33.12
CA PHE A 23 5.41 -11.34 -32.96
C PHE A 23 5.14 -10.48 -34.19
N GLY A 24 4.10 -10.84 -34.95
CA GLY A 24 3.61 -10.03 -36.06
C GLY A 24 2.98 -8.70 -35.59
N PRO A 25 2.90 -7.69 -36.46
CA PRO A 25 2.30 -6.41 -36.12
C PRO A 25 0.77 -6.54 -36.09
N PHE A 26 0.16 -6.42 -34.91
CA PHE A 26 -1.27 -6.15 -34.84
C PHE A 26 -1.50 -4.65 -35.03
N SER A 27 -2.10 -4.32 -36.16
CA SER A 27 -2.64 -3.01 -36.48
C SER A 27 -3.75 -2.64 -35.49
N CYS A 28 -3.47 -1.65 -34.63
CA CYS A 28 -4.49 -1.03 -33.80
C CYS A 28 -5.21 0.03 -34.65
N SER A 29 -6.30 -0.38 -35.30
CA SER A 29 -7.30 0.55 -35.81
C SER A 29 -8.51 0.47 -34.89
N SER A 30 -8.56 1.33 -33.88
CA SER A 30 -9.79 1.61 -33.16
C SER A 30 -10.01 3.11 -33.14
N THR A 31 -10.79 3.54 -34.12
CA THR A 31 -11.47 4.83 -34.16
C THR A 31 -12.26 5.01 -32.87
N SER A 32 -11.96 6.10 -32.16
CA SER A 32 -12.79 6.68 -31.13
C SER A 32 -14.17 7.01 -31.71
N ASN A 33 -15.18 6.20 -31.39
CA ASN A 33 -16.59 6.57 -31.50
C ASN A 33 -17.17 6.57 -30.09
N TYR A 34 -17.15 7.74 -29.45
CA TYR A 34 -18.05 8.02 -28.33
C TYR A 34 -19.47 8.16 -28.88
N GLY A 35 -20.12 7.02 -29.10
CA GLY A 35 -21.56 6.93 -29.34
C GLY A 35 -22.30 6.87 -28.01
N LEU A 36 -23.16 7.86 -27.76
CA LEU A 36 -24.16 7.85 -26.69
C LEU A 36 -24.98 6.55 -26.74
N LEU A 37 -24.84 5.68 -25.75
CA LEU A 37 -25.73 4.52 -25.61
C LEU A 37 -27.09 4.97 -25.06
N PRO A 38 -28.20 4.48 -25.63
CA PRO A 38 -29.54 4.87 -25.21
C PRO A 38 -29.88 4.35 -23.81
N ARG A 39 -30.71 5.10 -23.09
CA ARG A 39 -31.23 4.76 -21.76
C ARG A 39 -31.93 3.39 -21.80
N PRO A 40 -31.82 2.54 -20.76
CA PRO A 40 -32.49 1.26 -20.74
C PRO A 40 -34.02 1.46 -20.75
N SER A 41 -34.66 0.86 -21.74
CA SER A 41 -36.12 0.76 -21.86
C SER A 41 -36.68 -0.04 -20.68
N VAL A 42 -37.59 0.57 -19.93
CA VAL A 42 -38.40 -0.12 -18.92
C VAL A 42 -39.46 -0.93 -19.64
N CYS A 43 -39.27 -2.24 -19.77
CA CYS A 43 -40.33 -3.13 -20.23
C CYS A 43 -41.36 -3.34 -19.09
N PRO A 44 -42.67 -3.26 -19.37
CA PRO A 44 -43.68 -3.58 -18.37
C PRO A 44 -43.75 -5.12 -18.16
N PRO A 45 -44.13 -5.61 -16.97
CA PRO A 45 -44.20 -7.04 -16.70
C PRO A 45 -45.42 -7.67 -17.39
N ALA A 46 -45.22 -8.86 -17.95
CA ALA A 46 -46.30 -9.72 -18.45
C ALA A 46 -47.08 -10.34 -17.28
N PRO A 47 -48.41 -10.57 -17.43
CA PRO A 47 -49.22 -11.15 -16.38
C PRO A 47 -49.12 -12.69 -16.41
N GLY A 48 -48.68 -13.28 -15.30
CA GLY A 48 -48.81 -14.73 -15.07
C GLY A 48 -47.54 -15.42 -14.58
N GLY A 49 -47.51 -15.72 -13.28
CA GLY A 49 -46.92 -16.94 -12.69
C GLY A 49 -45.45 -17.28 -12.96
N GLU A 50 -44.55 -16.84 -12.09
CA GLU A 50 -43.50 -17.64 -11.41
C GLU A 50 -42.44 -16.68 -10.83
N TRP A 51 -42.37 -16.57 -9.50
CA TRP A 51 -41.35 -15.78 -8.82
C TRP A 51 -39.98 -16.46 -8.87
N ARG A 52 -39.29 -16.39 -10.01
CA ARG A 52 -37.85 -16.64 -10.05
C ARG A 52 -37.12 -15.33 -9.79
N ARG A 53 -36.45 -15.25 -8.64
CA ARG A 53 -35.52 -14.15 -8.31
C ARG A 53 -34.37 -14.14 -9.32
N ALA A 54 -34.51 -13.36 -10.38
CA ALA A 54 -33.45 -13.08 -11.33
C ALA A 54 -32.62 -11.87 -10.82
N PHE A 55 -31.56 -12.14 -10.07
CA PHE A 55 -30.48 -11.18 -9.87
C PHE A 55 -29.13 -11.84 -10.15
N HIS A 56 -28.82 -11.95 -11.43
CA HIS A 56 -27.46 -11.99 -11.93
C HIS A 56 -27.40 -10.98 -13.08
N ASP A 57 -26.73 -9.84 -12.86
CA ASP A 57 -26.63 -8.73 -13.82
C ASP A 57 -25.60 -8.99 -14.93
N GLY A 58 -25.17 -10.25 -15.12
CA GLY A 58 -24.33 -10.69 -16.25
C GLY A 58 -22.95 -10.02 -16.35
N ARG A 59 -22.64 -9.04 -15.49
CA ARG A 59 -21.32 -8.44 -15.41
C ARG A 59 -20.38 -9.50 -14.86
N PRO A 60 -19.23 -9.76 -15.49
CA PRO A 60 -18.22 -10.58 -14.87
C PRO A 60 -17.92 -9.91 -13.53
N ARG A 61 -18.27 -10.57 -12.42
CA ARG A 61 -17.68 -10.20 -11.15
C ARG A 61 -16.18 -10.34 -11.41
N GLY A 62 -15.49 -9.20 -11.49
CA GLY A 62 -14.05 -9.19 -11.68
C GLY A 62 -13.45 -10.18 -10.69
N PRO A 63 -12.37 -10.88 -11.04
CA PRO A 63 -11.83 -11.91 -10.16
C PRO A 63 -11.68 -11.31 -8.77
N LEU A 64 -12.30 -11.94 -7.77
CA LEU A 64 -12.15 -11.60 -6.34
C LEU A 64 -10.68 -11.69 -5.88
N TRP A 65 -9.80 -12.09 -6.79
CA TRP A 65 -8.40 -12.40 -6.68
C TRP A 65 -7.57 -11.36 -7.44
N ARG A 66 -7.50 -10.15 -6.88
CA ARG A 66 -6.30 -9.30 -7.03
C ARG A 66 -5.61 -9.16 -5.69
N SER A 67 -5.21 -10.29 -5.10
CA SER A 67 -4.01 -10.34 -4.27
C SER A 67 -3.54 -11.77 -4.10
N LYS A 68 -2.23 -11.94 -4.15
CA LYS A 68 -1.49 -13.19 -3.96
C LYS A 68 -1.44 -13.55 -2.46
N LYS A 69 -2.57 -13.53 -1.75
CA LYS A 69 -2.70 -13.83 -0.31
C LYS A 69 -3.93 -14.71 -0.09
N LEU A 70 -3.72 -15.98 0.24
CA LEU A 70 -4.79 -16.95 0.47
C LEU A 70 -5.39 -16.68 1.86
N ILE A 71 -6.64 -16.19 1.93
CA ILE A 71 -7.35 -16.00 3.20
C ILE A 71 -8.04 -17.32 3.57
N GLY A 72 -7.72 -17.87 4.75
CA GLY A 72 -8.35 -19.08 5.28
C GLY A 72 -9.85 -18.91 5.56
N LYS A 73 -10.59 -20.01 5.62
CA LYS A 73 -12.04 -19.98 5.94
C LYS A 73 -12.29 -19.40 7.34
N GLU A 74 -11.41 -19.69 8.30
CA GLU A 74 -11.51 -19.15 9.67
C GLU A 74 -11.24 -17.65 9.71
N ALA A 75 -10.20 -17.19 9.01
CA ALA A 75 -9.94 -15.76 8.85
C ALA A 75 -11.12 -15.03 8.19
N LEU A 76 -11.70 -15.60 7.14
CA LEU A 76 -12.88 -15.03 6.47
C LEU A 76 -14.07 -14.91 7.41
N PHE A 77 -14.36 -15.97 8.18
CA PHE A 77 -15.41 -15.95 9.20
C PHE A 77 -15.14 -14.88 10.27
N ALA A 78 -13.90 -14.75 10.73
CA ALA A 78 -13.49 -13.75 11.70
C ALA A 78 -13.68 -12.32 11.16
N ILE A 79 -13.24 -12.03 9.93
CA ILE A 79 -13.41 -10.71 9.29
C ILE A 79 -14.89 -10.35 9.20
N GLN A 80 -15.73 -11.28 8.72
CA GLN A 80 -17.16 -11.04 8.59
C GLN A 80 -17.83 -10.80 9.95
N GLY A 81 -17.48 -11.58 10.97
CA GLY A 81 -18.02 -11.41 12.32
C GLY A 81 -17.58 -10.10 12.97
N LEU A 82 -16.30 -9.73 12.85
CA LEU A 82 -15.76 -8.46 13.33
C LEU A 82 -16.50 -7.27 12.71
N LYS A 83 -16.72 -7.29 11.39
CA LYS A 83 -17.46 -6.23 10.69
C LYS A 83 -18.94 -6.20 11.07
N ARG A 84 -19.55 -7.36 11.29
CA ARG A 84 -20.96 -7.47 11.70
C ARG A 84 -21.21 -6.82 13.06
N PHE A 85 -20.29 -7.02 14.01
CA PHE A 85 -20.43 -6.51 15.38
C PHE A 85 -19.70 -5.18 15.62
N LYS A 86 -19.20 -4.48 14.57
CA LYS A 86 -18.42 -3.24 14.70
C LYS A 86 -19.11 -2.16 15.57
N ARG A 87 -20.44 -2.10 15.58
CA ARG A 87 -21.22 -1.09 16.32
C ARG A 87 -21.63 -1.51 17.74
N ASP A 88 -21.43 -2.78 18.09
CA ASP A 88 -21.85 -3.37 19.36
C ASP A 88 -20.60 -3.88 20.08
N GLU A 89 -20.05 -3.06 20.97
CA GLU A 89 -18.78 -3.35 21.65
C GLU A 89 -18.86 -4.59 22.56
N GLU A 90 -20.01 -4.87 23.17
CA GLU A 90 -20.18 -6.04 24.03
C GLU A 90 -20.16 -7.33 23.20
N MET A 91 -20.96 -7.36 22.12
CA MET A 91 -20.99 -8.49 21.21
C MET A 91 -19.66 -8.65 20.47
N LEU A 92 -19.00 -7.56 20.10
CA LEU A 92 -17.69 -7.56 19.48
C LEU A 92 -16.64 -8.15 20.44
N GLY A 93 -16.61 -7.70 21.70
CA GLY A 93 -15.71 -8.23 22.71
C GLY A 93 -15.92 -9.74 22.94
N GLY A 94 -17.18 -10.18 23.02
CA GLY A 94 -17.54 -11.59 23.11
C GLY A 94 -17.15 -12.40 21.87
N PHE A 95 -17.28 -11.84 20.67
CA PHE A 95 -16.87 -12.48 19.42
C PHE A 95 -15.34 -12.61 19.32
N VAL A 96 -14.62 -11.53 19.66
CA VAL A 96 -13.15 -11.49 19.68
C VAL A 96 -12.59 -12.58 20.59
N LYS A 97 -13.09 -12.69 21.83
CA LYS A 97 -12.62 -13.69 22.80
C LYS A 97 -12.88 -15.13 22.32
N ARG A 98 -14.02 -15.40 21.68
CA ARG A 98 -14.42 -16.75 21.25
C ARG A 98 -13.81 -17.19 19.92
N HIS A 99 -13.69 -16.27 18.97
CA HIS A 99 -13.36 -16.61 17.58
C HIS A 99 -12.02 -16.05 17.12
N VAL A 100 -11.64 -14.85 17.54
CA VAL A 100 -10.40 -14.20 17.07
C VAL A 100 -9.19 -14.62 17.89
N ALA A 101 -9.33 -14.70 19.22
CA ALA A 101 -8.23 -15.07 20.12
C ALA A 101 -7.66 -16.47 19.83
N ARG A 102 -8.49 -17.41 19.37
CA ARG A 102 -8.05 -18.78 19.05
C ARG A 102 -7.49 -18.98 17.64
N LEU A 103 -7.50 -17.94 16.79
CA LEU A 103 -6.98 -18.04 15.42
C LEU A 103 -5.48 -18.33 15.42
N LEU A 104 -5.02 -19.06 14.40
CA LEU A 104 -3.60 -19.28 14.17
C LEU A 104 -2.90 -17.98 13.73
N LYS A 105 -1.58 -17.93 13.89
CA LYS A 105 -0.72 -16.80 13.45
C LYS A 105 -1.04 -16.34 12.03
N ALA A 106 -1.07 -17.27 11.08
CA ALA A 106 -1.32 -16.95 9.67
C ALA A 106 -2.70 -16.31 9.46
N ASP A 107 -3.73 -16.81 10.13
CA ASP A 107 -5.08 -16.27 10.03
C ASP A 107 -5.21 -14.90 10.70
N LYS A 108 -4.63 -14.69 11.90
CA LYS A 108 -4.61 -13.37 12.56
C LYS A 108 -3.95 -12.30 11.68
N LEU A 109 -2.82 -12.62 11.05
CA LEU A 109 -2.13 -11.73 10.11
C LEU A 109 -2.92 -11.51 8.82
N ALA A 110 -3.67 -12.51 8.35
CA ALA A 110 -4.55 -12.37 7.20
C ALA A 110 -5.75 -11.48 7.53
N VAL A 111 -6.36 -11.65 8.71
CA VAL A 111 -7.44 -10.80 9.22
C VAL A 111 -6.97 -9.35 9.33
N LEU A 112 -5.83 -9.10 9.97
CA LEU A 112 -5.27 -7.75 10.12
C LEU A 112 -5.09 -7.07 8.76
N GLY A 113 -4.35 -7.71 7.84
CA GLY A 113 -4.08 -7.13 6.54
C GLY A 113 -5.33 -6.92 5.67
N GLU A 114 -6.36 -7.77 5.83
CA GLU A 114 -7.62 -7.58 5.12
C GLU A 114 -8.45 -6.42 5.70
N LEU A 115 -8.42 -6.21 7.02
CA LEU A 115 -9.05 -5.05 7.66
C LEU A 115 -8.35 -3.75 7.28
N GLU A 116 -7.01 -3.72 7.24
CA GLU A 116 -6.23 -2.58 6.75
C GLU A 116 -6.55 -2.26 5.29
N ARG A 117 -6.62 -3.30 4.43
CA ARG A 117 -6.99 -3.14 3.01
C ARG A 117 -8.41 -2.60 2.82
N GLN A 118 -9.33 -2.95 3.71
CA GLN A 118 -10.71 -2.48 3.70
C GLN A 118 -10.89 -1.15 4.46
N GLU A 119 -9.82 -0.57 5.00
CA GLU A 119 -9.86 0.69 5.77
C GLU A 119 -10.76 0.60 7.02
N GLU A 120 -10.92 -0.62 7.56
CA GLU A 120 -11.64 -0.89 8.81
C GLU A 120 -10.69 -0.72 10.01
N ILE A 121 -10.15 0.50 10.16
CA ILE A 121 -8.99 0.76 11.01
C ILE A 121 -9.24 0.53 12.50
N ASP A 122 -10.43 0.87 13.02
CA ASP A 122 -10.76 0.64 14.43
C ASP A 122 -10.65 -0.86 14.78
N LEU A 123 -11.09 -1.72 13.85
CA LEU A 123 -11.01 -3.17 14.00
C LEU A 123 -9.56 -3.64 13.79
N ALA A 124 -8.84 -3.08 12.81
CA ALA A 124 -7.44 -3.41 12.57
C ALA A 124 -6.58 -3.13 13.81
N VAL A 125 -6.73 -1.97 14.44
CA VAL A 125 -6.02 -1.62 15.70
C VAL A 125 -6.40 -2.58 16.83
N LYS A 126 -7.67 -2.97 16.96
CA LYS A 126 -8.10 -3.99 17.95
C LYS A 126 -7.42 -5.34 17.69
N VAL A 127 -7.37 -5.79 16.43
CA VAL A 127 -6.71 -7.05 16.05
C VAL A 127 -5.20 -6.98 16.26
N PHE A 128 -4.56 -5.85 15.93
CA PHE A 128 -3.15 -5.61 16.17
C PHE A 128 -2.81 -5.73 17.68
N ARG A 129 -3.62 -5.13 18.55
CA ARG A 129 -3.47 -5.27 20.01
C ARG A 129 -3.66 -6.69 20.52
N ILE A 130 -4.46 -7.52 19.84
CA ILE A 130 -4.58 -8.94 20.15
C ILE A 130 -3.30 -9.65 19.75
N ILE A 131 -2.79 -9.39 18.54
CA ILE A 131 -1.54 -9.95 18.02
C ILE A 131 -0.37 -9.64 18.96
N GLN A 132 -0.27 -8.41 19.49
CA GLN A 132 0.78 -8.03 20.44
C GLN A 132 0.78 -8.86 21.75
N LYS A 133 -0.35 -9.50 22.10
CA LYS A 133 -0.47 -10.32 23.32
C LYS A 133 -0.21 -11.80 23.09
N GLU A 134 0.10 -12.20 21.86
CA GLU A 134 0.34 -13.59 21.51
C GLU A 134 1.76 -14.01 21.82
N ASP A 135 1.95 -15.26 22.26
CA ASP A 135 3.27 -15.80 22.61
C ASP A 135 4.26 -15.82 21.42
N TRP A 136 3.74 -15.93 20.20
CA TRP A 136 4.54 -15.95 18.97
C TRP A 136 4.83 -14.55 18.42
N TYR A 137 4.32 -13.50 19.06
CA TYR A 137 4.51 -12.13 18.60
C TYR A 137 5.98 -11.75 18.61
N LYS A 138 6.42 -11.18 17.49
CA LYS A 138 7.71 -10.54 17.38
C LYS A 138 7.47 -9.17 16.73
N PRO A 139 7.91 -8.07 17.36
CA PRO A 139 7.87 -6.75 16.76
C PRO A 139 8.42 -6.77 15.33
N ASP A 140 7.66 -6.24 14.39
CA ASP A 140 7.99 -6.21 12.96
C ASP A 140 7.68 -4.84 12.36
N VAL A 141 8.70 -4.19 11.83
CA VAL A 141 8.62 -2.86 11.19
C VAL A 141 7.55 -2.84 10.10
N TYR A 142 7.42 -3.92 9.31
CA TYR A 142 6.46 -3.96 8.21
C TYR A 142 5.01 -3.98 8.70
N MET A 143 4.74 -4.63 9.83
CA MET A 143 3.40 -4.67 10.43
C MET A 143 2.99 -3.29 10.95
N TYR A 144 3.91 -2.58 11.61
CA TYR A 144 3.70 -1.19 12.03
C TYR A 144 3.48 -0.27 10.83
N LYS A 145 4.36 -0.37 9.82
CA LYS A 145 4.29 0.43 8.60
C LYS A 145 2.94 0.29 7.90
N ASP A 146 2.48 -0.94 7.66
CA ASP A 146 1.22 -1.19 6.95
C ASP A 146 0.02 -0.59 7.71
N LEU A 147 0.00 -0.75 9.04
CA LEU A 147 -1.02 -0.17 9.92
C LEU A 147 -0.98 1.37 9.93
N ILE A 148 0.20 1.98 10.03
CA ILE A 148 0.39 3.44 10.01
C ILE A 148 -0.06 4.04 8.69
N VAL A 149 0.32 3.41 7.56
CA VAL A 149 -0.13 3.84 6.23
C VAL A 149 -1.65 3.69 6.09
N ALA A 150 -2.25 2.64 6.68
CA ALA A 150 -3.70 2.46 6.69
C ALA A 150 -4.42 3.52 7.55
N LEU A 151 -3.87 3.87 8.71
CA LEU A 151 -4.35 4.98 9.56
C LEU A 151 -4.26 6.31 8.84
N ALA A 152 -3.14 6.58 8.16
CA ALA A 152 -2.94 7.79 7.38
C ALA A 152 -3.98 7.91 6.25
N LYS A 153 -4.27 6.81 5.53
CA LYS A 153 -5.35 6.78 4.52
C LYS A 153 -6.70 7.22 5.06
N CYS A 154 -7.00 6.84 6.29
CA CYS A 154 -8.25 7.15 6.97
C CYS A 154 -8.23 8.50 7.69
N LYS A 155 -7.20 9.34 7.47
CA LYS A 155 -7.03 10.65 8.10
C LYS A 155 -6.93 10.61 9.62
N LYS A 156 -6.52 9.48 10.19
CA LYS A 156 -6.33 9.29 11.64
C LYS A 156 -4.88 9.50 12.04
N MET A 157 -4.40 10.74 11.91
CA MET A 157 -2.97 11.08 12.03
C MET A 157 -2.46 10.95 13.46
N ASP A 158 -3.26 11.38 14.45
CA ASP A 158 -2.91 11.26 15.87
C ASP A 158 -2.68 9.78 16.25
N GLU A 159 -3.61 8.91 15.85
CA GLU A 159 -3.48 7.46 16.07
C GLU A 159 -2.27 6.90 15.29
N ALA A 160 -2.01 7.36 14.06
CA ALA A 160 -0.85 6.95 13.28
C ALA A 160 0.48 7.31 13.98
N MET A 161 0.57 8.51 14.56
CA MET A 161 1.75 8.96 15.32
C MET A 161 1.93 8.20 16.63
N VAL A 162 0.84 7.81 17.29
CA VAL A 162 0.90 6.91 18.47
C VAL A 162 1.47 5.55 18.07
N ILE A 163 0.99 4.95 16.98
CA ILE A 163 1.50 3.65 16.50
C ILE A 163 2.97 3.77 16.04
N TRP A 164 3.35 4.88 15.41
CA TRP A 164 4.75 5.20 15.10
C TRP A 164 5.62 5.31 16.36
N GLY A 165 5.12 5.95 17.42
CA GLY A 165 5.77 6.01 18.72
C GLY A 165 5.98 4.63 19.35
N ASN A 166 4.94 3.79 19.36
CA ASN A 166 5.00 2.42 19.90
C ASN A 166 6.06 1.56 19.21
N MET A 167 6.28 1.75 17.90
CA MET A 167 7.34 1.06 17.15
C MET A 167 8.72 1.37 17.75
N ARG A 168 8.96 2.62 18.17
CA ARG A 168 10.21 3.03 18.84
C ARG A 168 10.32 2.45 20.25
N ASP A 169 9.22 2.40 20.99
CA ASP A 169 9.18 1.81 22.33
C ASP A 169 9.52 0.30 22.29
N GLU A 170 9.19 -0.37 21.19
CA GLU A 170 9.61 -1.75 20.90
C GLU A 170 11.04 -1.86 20.32
N ASN A 171 11.81 -0.77 20.31
CA ASN A 171 13.18 -0.64 19.81
C ASN A 171 13.33 -1.10 18.35
N LEU A 172 12.34 -0.82 17.51
CA LEU A 172 12.39 -1.08 16.09
C LEU A 172 12.97 0.13 15.33
N PHE A 173 13.91 -0.14 14.43
CA PHE A 173 14.53 0.86 13.56
C PHE A 173 13.94 0.76 12.15
N PRO A 174 13.26 1.81 11.65
CA PRO A 174 12.71 1.80 10.30
C PRO A 174 13.81 1.87 9.25
N ASP A 175 13.65 1.12 8.16
CA ASP A 175 14.51 1.27 6.99
C ASP A 175 14.15 2.52 6.17
N SER A 176 15.04 2.93 5.27
CA SER A 176 14.84 4.06 4.33
C SER A 176 13.51 3.94 3.56
N GLN A 177 13.15 2.72 3.14
CA GLN A 177 11.89 2.47 2.44
C GLN A 177 10.68 2.74 3.32
N THR A 178 10.71 2.32 4.59
CA THR A 178 9.65 2.52 5.58
C THR A 178 9.45 3.99 5.86
N TYR A 179 10.54 4.75 6.10
CA TYR A 179 10.46 6.22 6.20
C TYR A 179 9.81 6.83 4.97
N ALA A 180 10.27 6.46 3.77
CA ALA A 180 9.72 7.00 2.52
C ALA A 180 8.23 6.67 2.33
N GLU A 181 7.77 5.47 2.71
CA GLU A 181 6.37 5.08 2.60
C GLU A 181 5.47 5.79 3.61
N VAL A 182 5.91 5.89 4.86
CA VAL A 182 5.15 6.57 5.91
C VAL A 182 5.06 8.06 5.63
N ILE A 183 6.18 8.73 5.32
CA ILE A 183 6.22 10.15 4.92
C ILE A 183 5.29 10.41 3.73
N ARG A 184 5.33 9.54 2.70
CA ARG A 184 4.42 9.63 1.56
C ARG A 184 2.95 9.53 1.98
N GLY A 185 2.63 8.67 2.94
CA GLY A 185 1.30 8.54 3.53
C GLY A 185 0.84 9.88 4.12
N PHE A 186 1.60 10.43 5.07
CA PHE A 186 1.26 11.69 5.74
C PHE A 186 1.12 12.87 4.76
N LEU A 187 2.06 13.02 3.82
CA LEU A 187 2.00 14.07 2.78
C LEU A 187 0.77 13.94 1.89
N ARG A 188 0.42 12.71 1.47
CA ARG A 188 -0.72 12.46 0.58
C ARG A 188 -2.06 12.75 1.24
N TYR A 189 -2.18 12.49 2.55
CA TYR A 189 -3.45 12.61 3.28
C TYR A 189 -3.59 13.92 4.06
N GLY A 190 -2.64 14.85 3.92
CA GLY A 190 -2.79 16.25 4.28
C GLY A 190 -2.11 16.69 5.58
N SER A 191 -1.12 15.93 6.08
CA SER A 191 -0.39 16.26 7.31
C SER A 191 1.11 16.44 7.04
N PRO A 192 1.52 17.57 6.42
CA PRO A 192 2.93 17.84 6.14
C PRO A 192 3.75 18.06 7.43
N SER A 193 3.14 18.56 8.50
CA SER A 193 3.82 18.75 9.79
C SER A 193 4.28 17.42 10.38
N ASP A 194 3.40 16.41 10.39
CA ASP A 194 3.75 15.07 10.90
C ASP A 194 4.77 14.38 10.00
N ALA A 195 4.66 14.56 8.68
CA ALA A 195 5.66 14.09 7.73
C ALA A 195 7.05 14.69 8.02
N MET A 196 7.12 15.98 8.40
CA MET A 196 8.37 16.63 8.78
C MET A 196 8.91 16.13 10.13
N ASN A 197 8.05 15.81 11.09
CA ASN A 197 8.49 15.19 12.35
C ASN A 197 9.20 13.85 12.09
N ILE A 198 8.59 13.00 11.25
CA ILE A 198 9.18 11.71 10.85
C ILE A 198 10.47 11.89 10.05
N TYR A 199 10.56 12.95 9.23
CA TYR A 199 11.79 13.31 8.52
C TYR A 199 12.93 13.71 9.46
N GLU A 200 12.65 14.51 10.49
CA GLU A 200 13.68 14.84 11.48
C GLU A 200 14.11 13.60 12.28
N GLU A 201 13.18 12.68 12.57
CA GLU A 201 13.54 11.39 13.17
C GLU A 201 14.46 10.56 12.26
N MET A 202 14.19 10.52 10.95
CA MET A 202 15.06 9.87 9.98
C MET A 202 16.48 10.46 9.98
N LYS A 203 16.62 11.79 10.08
CA LYS A 203 17.95 12.45 10.15
C LYS A 203 18.71 12.11 11.43
N ASN A 204 17.99 11.86 12.52
CA ASN A 204 18.56 11.47 13.81
C ASN A 204 18.72 9.94 13.95
N SER A 205 18.34 9.17 12.94
CA SER A 205 18.53 7.72 12.90
C SER A 205 20.02 7.35 12.93
N PRO A 206 20.41 6.23 13.53
CA PRO A 206 21.78 5.74 13.46
C PRO A 206 22.22 5.42 12.02
N ASP A 207 21.28 5.07 11.15
CA ASP A 207 21.55 4.79 9.75
C ASP A 207 21.62 6.10 8.95
N PRO A 208 22.61 6.25 8.04
CA PRO A 208 22.72 7.44 7.22
C PRO A 208 21.47 7.59 6.34
N PRO A 209 20.89 8.81 6.25
CA PRO A 209 19.75 9.06 5.37
C PRO A 209 20.06 8.63 3.93
N GLU A 210 19.07 8.05 3.26
CA GLU A 210 19.14 7.74 1.84
C GLU A 210 18.37 8.76 1.01
N GLU A 211 18.63 8.79 -0.31
CA GLU A 211 18.02 9.74 -1.25
C GLU A 211 16.49 9.58 -1.42
N LEU A 212 15.97 8.35 -1.26
CA LEU A 212 14.57 8.03 -1.58
C LEU A 212 13.56 8.85 -0.74
N PRO A 213 13.65 8.94 0.60
CA PRO A 213 12.83 9.81 1.42
C PRO A 213 12.82 11.29 0.97
N PHE A 214 13.98 11.87 0.63
CA PHE A 214 14.08 13.26 0.18
C PHE A 214 13.31 13.49 -1.13
N ARG A 215 13.41 12.55 -2.08
CA ARG A 215 12.63 12.62 -3.34
C ARG A 215 11.13 12.58 -3.09
N VAL A 216 10.68 11.83 -2.08
CA VAL A 216 9.26 11.80 -1.68
C VAL A 216 8.85 13.14 -1.08
N LEU A 217 9.65 13.70 -0.17
CA LEU A 217 9.38 14.98 0.47
C LEU A 217 9.32 16.13 -0.53
N LEU A 218 10.35 16.29 -1.38
CA LEU A 218 10.41 17.39 -2.34
C LEU A 218 9.27 17.37 -3.36
N LYS A 219 8.75 16.17 -3.68
CA LYS A 219 7.56 16.00 -4.50
C LYS A 219 6.26 16.28 -3.73
N GLY A 220 6.13 15.80 -2.50
CA GLY A 220 4.92 15.96 -1.71
C GLY A 220 4.75 17.37 -1.11
N LEU A 221 5.85 18.09 -0.91
CA LEU A 221 5.89 19.44 -0.36
C LEU A 221 5.82 20.55 -1.43
N LEU A 222 5.46 20.22 -2.69
CA LEU A 222 5.22 21.25 -3.71
C LEU A 222 4.24 22.35 -3.25
N PRO A 223 3.13 22.04 -2.52
CA PRO A 223 2.25 23.09 -1.99
C PRO A 223 2.84 23.88 -0.81
N HIS A 224 3.99 23.47 -0.26
CA HIS A 224 4.60 24.02 0.96
C HIS A 224 6.07 24.42 0.70
N PRO A 225 6.31 25.53 -0.02
CA PRO A 225 7.65 25.90 -0.52
C PRO A 225 8.67 26.12 0.61
N LEU A 226 8.24 26.63 1.77
CA LEU A 226 9.13 26.84 2.91
C LEU A 226 9.71 25.52 3.45
N LEU A 227 8.86 24.49 3.60
CA LEU A 227 9.28 23.17 4.05
C LEU A 227 10.13 22.48 2.98
N ARG A 228 9.72 22.62 1.71
CA ARG A 228 10.44 22.08 0.57
C ARG A 228 11.87 22.62 0.47
N ASN A 229 12.04 23.93 0.63
CA ASN A 229 13.35 24.58 0.54
C ASN A 229 14.28 24.12 1.67
N ARG A 230 13.75 23.93 2.90
CA ARG A 230 14.52 23.34 3.99
C ARG A 230 15.02 21.93 3.64
N VAL A 231 14.12 21.05 3.18
CA VAL A 231 14.50 19.68 2.77
C VAL A 231 15.51 19.68 1.62
N LYS A 232 15.41 20.64 0.69
CA LYS A 232 16.34 20.78 -0.42
C LYS A 232 17.73 21.18 0.08
N GLN A 233 17.81 22.16 0.97
CA GLN A 233 19.06 22.58 1.59
C GLN A 233 19.71 21.42 2.37
N ASP A 234 18.93 20.74 3.21
CA ASP A 234 19.39 19.58 3.97
C ASP A 234 19.93 18.47 3.04
N PHE A 235 19.31 18.28 1.87
CA PHE A 235 19.80 17.32 0.87
C PHE A 235 21.14 17.73 0.27
N GLU A 236 21.29 18.99 -0.12
CA GLU A 236 22.54 19.51 -0.70
C GLU A 236 23.69 19.44 0.31
N GLU A 237 23.41 19.69 1.59
CA GLU A 237 24.38 19.57 2.69
C GLU A 237 24.80 18.10 2.94
N LEU A 238 23.86 17.15 2.87
CA LEU A 238 24.14 15.73 3.11
C LEU A 238 24.74 15.01 1.89
N PHE A 239 24.44 15.46 0.67
CA PHE A 239 24.88 14.84 -0.58
C PHE A 239 25.50 15.86 -1.54
N PRO A 240 26.66 16.45 -1.22
CA PRO A 240 27.27 17.51 -2.03
C PRO A 240 27.62 17.10 -3.46
N GLU A 241 27.85 15.80 -3.69
CA GLU A 241 28.14 15.25 -5.02
C GLU A 241 26.89 14.92 -5.85
N ARG A 242 25.70 14.97 -5.24
CA ARG A 242 24.43 14.61 -5.88
C ARG A 242 23.55 15.83 -6.03
N HIS A 243 23.04 16.07 -7.23
CA HIS A 243 22.08 17.13 -7.49
C HIS A 243 20.70 16.54 -7.75
N ILE A 244 19.68 16.96 -6.99
CA ILE A 244 18.30 16.58 -7.26
C ILE A 244 17.77 17.38 -8.44
N TYR A 245 17.22 16.70 -9.44
CA TYR A 245 16.50 17.35 -10.53
C TYR A 245 15.27 18.09 -9.98
N ASP A 246 15.34 19.42 -10.01
CA ASP A 246 14.28 20.34 -9.58
C ASP A 246 13.70 21.08 -10.81
N PRO A 247 12.70 20.48 -11.49
CA PRO A 247 12.10 21.12 -12.65
C PRO A 247 11.36 22.40 -12.25
N PRO A 248 11.45 23.48 -13.04
CA PRO A 248 10.84 24.76 -12.72
C PRO A 248 9.32 24.63 -12.48
N GLU A 249 8.83 25.39 -11.50
CA GLU A 249 7.44 25.33 -10.97
C GLU A 249 6.36 25.45 -12.06
N GLU A 250 6.68 26.15 -13.16
CA GLU A 250 5.84 26.35 -14.35
C GLU A 250 5.39 25.02 -15.00
N ILE A 251 6.15 23.93 -14.86
CA ILE A 251 5.84 22.63 -15.46
C ILE A 251 4.65 21.94 -14.75
N PHE A 252 4.36 22.29 -13.49
CA PHE A 252 3.33 21.63 -12.68
C PHE A 252 1.96 22.31 -12.68
N GLY A 253 1.79 23.41 -13.44
CA GLY A 253 0.48 23.99 -13.72
C GLY A 253 -0.31 24.49 -12.50
N MET A 254 0.36 24.93 -11.43
CA MET A 254 -0.31 25.65 -10.34
C MET A 254 -0.57 27.09 -10.78
N ARG A 255 -1.82 27.37 -11.17
CA ARG A 255 -2.43 28.69 -11.29
C ARG A 255 -3.54 28.81 -10.26
#